data_AF-A0A2G3JZS8-F1
#
_entry.id   AF-A0A2G3JZS8-F1
#
_cell.length_a   1.000
_cell.length_b   1.000
_cell.length_c   1.000
_cell.angle_alpha   90.00
_cell.angle_beta   90.00
_cell.angle_gamma   90.00
#
_symmetry.space_group_name_H-M   'P 1'
#
loop_
_entity.id
_entity.type
_entity.pdbx_description
1 polymer ?
#
loop_
_entity_poly.entity_id
_entity_poly.type
_entity_poly.pdbx_seq_one_letter_code
_entity_poly.pdbx_strand_id
1 'polypeptide(L)'
;MNAPTAARPKSRPDQQFELFNESADLASRNVERLVTAQFDGYRDWVAALHGPRAPTERLQEHLDQSLNLGCALFVAQVSAITDAMQLVEKTLAEQQRSLLSNLSAQPNVVGEPLIKAVCVSSCAFDSLSKATRQVANFASTRFSAAAKNAVQQAREKISGLD
;
A
#
# COMPACT_ATOMS: atom_id res chain seq x y z
N MET A 1 -27.62 -49.00 0.96
CA MET A 1 -27.44 -47.94 -0.06
C MET A 1 -26.42 -46.95 0.49
N ASN A 2 -25.20 -46.95 -0.04
CA ASN A 2 -24.13 -46.05 0.39
C ASN A 2 -24.22 -44.75 -0.40
N ALA A 3 -24.39 -43.62 0.29
CA ALA A 3 -24.39 -42.30 -0.33
C ALA A 3 -22.97 -41.98 -0.88
N PRO A 4 -22.85 -41.38 -2.08
CA PRO A 4 -21.56 -41.02 -2.62
C PRO A 4 -20.98 -39.87 -1.79
N THR A 5 -19.81 -40.11 -1.19
CA THR A 5 -19.03 -39.12 -0.47
C THR A 5 -18.62 -38.02 -1.45
N ALA A 6 -19.33 -36.88 -1.41
CA ALA A 6 -19.00 -35.72 -2.21
C ALA A 6 -17.56 -35.29 -1.87
N ALA A 7 -16.67 -35.39 -2.86
CA ALA A 7 -15.27 -35.00 -2.72
C ALA A 7 -15.20 -33.52 -2.33
N ARG A 8 -14.59 -33.22 -1.17
CA ARG A 8 -14.27 -31.85 -0.76
C ARG A 8 -13.47 -31.16 -1.89
N PRO A 9 -13.80 -29.93 -2.29
CA PRO A 9 -12.86 -29.13 -3.07
C PRO A 9 -11.68 -28.81 -2.16
N LYS A 10 -10.58 -29.57 -2.31
CA LYS A 10 -9.30 -29.24 -1.69
C LYS A 10 -8.87 -27.90 -2.31
N SER A 11 -8.67 -26.87 -1.48
CA SER A 11 -7.84 -25.73 -1.88
C SER A 11 -6.53 -26.32 -2.41
N ARG A 12 -6.29 -26.17 -3.72
CA ARG A 12 -5.09 -26.76 -4.33
C ARG A 12 -3.89 -26.08 -3.66
N PRO A 13 -2.97 -26.83 -3.03
CA PRO A 13 -1.78 -26.24 -2.42
C PRO A 13 -1.02 -25.36 -3.41
N ASP A 14 -1.06 -25.70 -4.70
CA ASP A 14 -0.50 -24.92 -5.82
C ASP A 14 -1.01 -23.46 -5.84
N GLN A 15 -2.29 -23.22 -5.57
CA GLN A 15 -2.87 -21.87 -5.51
C GLN A 15 -2.36 -21.06 -4.31
N GLN A 16 -2.13 -21.72 -3.18
CA GLN A 16 -1.56 -21.06 -1.99
C GLN A 16 -0.08 -20.72 -2.21
N PHE A 17 0.65 -21.59 -2.92
CA PHE A 17 2.03 -21.32 -3.32
C PHE A 17 2.13 -20.18 -4.35
N GLU A 18 1.21 -20.11 -5.31
CA GLU A 18 1.14 -19.00 -6.28
C GLU A 18 0.88 -17.65 -5.59
N LEU A 19 -0.10 -17.59 -4.68
CA LEU A 19 -0.37 -16.38 -3.89
C LEU A 19 0.84 -15.99 -3.03
N PHE A 20 1.50 -16.95 -2.40
CA PHE A 20 2.69 -16.71 -1.60
C PHE A 20 3.85 -16.15 -2.44
N ASN A 21 4.08 -16.70 -3.63
CA ASN A 21 5.09 -16.20 -4.56
C ASN A 21 4.74 -14.78 -5.05
N GLU A 22 3.48 -14.52 -5.41
CA GLU A 22 3.02 -13.17 -5.80
C GLU A 22 3.23 -12.16 -4.65
N SER A 23 3.01 -12.61 -3.40
CA SER A 23 3.26 -11.83 -2.18
C SER A 23 4.75 -11.51 -1.99
N ALA A 24 5.61 -12.51 -2.15
CA ALA A 24 7.04 -12.38 -1.99
C ALA A 24 7.66 -11.47 -3.07
N ASP A 25 7.19 -11.59 -4.32
CA ASP A 25 7.62 -10.72 -5.42
C ASP A 25 7.21 -9.27 -5.19
N LEU A 26 5.98 -9.06 -4.72
CA LEU A 26 5.45 -7.72 -4.46
C LEU A 26 6.14 -7.06 -3.26
N ALA A 27 6.43 -7.82 -2.20
CA ALA A 27 7.24 -7.37 -1.08
C ALA A 27 8.66 -7.02 -1.53
N SER A 28 9.29 -7.87 -2.34
CA SER A 28 10.65 -7.65 -2.86
C SER A 28 10.75 -6.36 -3.69
N ARG A 29 9.80 -6.14 -4.61
CA ARG A 29 9.74 -4.89 -5.41
C ARG A 29 9.55 -3.65 -4.54
N ASN A 30 8.74 -3.73 -3.50
CA ASN A 30 8.49 -2.60 -2.61
C ASN A 30 9.69 -2.27 -1.73
N VAL A 31 10.40 -3.29 -1.24
CA VAL A 31 11.67 -3.11 -0.53
C VAL A 31 12.71 -2.50 -1.46
N GLU A 32 12.85 -3.00 -2.68
CA GLU A 32 13.78 -2.46 -3.68
C GLU A 32 13.50 -0.98 -3.98
N ARG A 33 12.24 -0.61 -4.24
CA ARG A 33 11.85 0.80 -4.45
C ARG A 33 12.17 1.68 -3.25
N LEU A 34 11.88 1.20 -2.04
CA LEU A 34 12.14 1.94 -0.81
C LEU A 34 13.64 2.16 -0.60
N VAL A 35 14.45 1.11 -0.75
CA VAL A 35 15.91 1.16 -0.62
C VAL A 35 16.52 2.06 -1.69
N THR A 36 16.04 1.98 -2.93
CA THR A 36 16.49 2.83 -4.04
C THR A 36 16.20 4.29 -3.75
N ALA A 37 14.96 4.62 -3.34
CA ALA A 37 14.58 5.98 -2.99
C ALA A 37 15.39 6.53 -1.79
N GLN A 38 15.70 5.69 -0.79
CA GLN A 38 16.58 6.07 0.32
C GLN A 38 18.00 6.34 -0.16
N PHE A 39 18.55 5.46 -1.00
CA PHE A 39 19.93 5.57 -1.49
C PHE A 39 20.12 6.77 -2.42
N ASP A 40 19.24 6.94 -3.40
CA ASP A 40 19.25 8.10 -4.31
C ASP A 40 19.10 9.40 -3.53
N GLY A 41 18.17 9.42 -2.57
CA GLY A 41 17.99 10.54 -1.65
C GLY A 41 19.24 10.90 -0.87
N TYR A 42 19.87 9.91 -0.25
CA TYR A 42 21.10 10.10 0.51
C TYR A 42 22.25 10.59 -0.38
N ARG A 43 22.40 10.01 -1.58
CA ARG A 43 23.40 10.44 -2.55
C ARG A 43 23.23 11.91 -2.92
N ASP A 44 22.00 12.30 -3.26
CA ASP A 44 21.70 13.67 -3.68
C ASP A 44 21.89 14.65 -2.50
N TRP A 45 21.51 14.22 -1.30
CA TRP A 45 21.74 14.96 -0.04
C TRP A 45 23.23 15.20 0.26
N VAL A 46 24.08 14.16 0.13
CA VAL A 46 25.54 14.29 0.30
C VAL A 46 26.14 15.19 -0.78
N ALA A 47 25.66 15.11 -2.02
CA ALA A 47 26.14 15.95 -3.11
C ALA A 47 25.88 17.45 -2.85
N ALA A 48 24.71 17.81 -2.29
CA ALA A 48 24.41 19.19 -1.96
C ALA A 48 25.25 19.76 -0.80
N LEU A 49 25.61 18.94 0.20
CA LEU A 49 26.48 19.36 1.30
C LEU A 49 27.87 19.78 0.82
N HIS A 50 28.41 19.06 -0.18
CA HIS A 50 29.78 19.23 -0.68
C HIS A 50 29.85 20.06 -1.98
N GLY A 51 28.75 20.66 -2.42
CA GLY A 51 28.69 21.45 -3.66
C GLY A 51 29.52 22.74 -3.61
N PRO A 52 29.86 23.33 -4.77
CA PRO A 52 30.70 24.53 -4.88
C PRO A 52 29.99 25.85 -4.54
N ARG A 53 28.70 25.82 -4.14
CA ARG A 53 27.86 27.01 -3.93
C ARG A 53 28.11 27.72 -2.59
N ALA A 54 27.65 28.96 -2.48
CA ALA A 54 27.75 29.74 -1.25
C ALA A 54 27.03 29.03 -0.08
N PRO A 55 27.47 29.20 1.19
CA PRO A 55 26.91 28.48 2.33
C PRO A 55 25.40 28.63 2.52
N THR A 56 24.85 29.82 2.29
CA THR A 56 23.41 30.12 2.38
C THR A 56 22.60 29.45 1.26
N GLU A 57 23.11 29.45 0.04
CA GLU A 57 22.49 28.76 -1.11
C GLU A 57 22.50 27.24 -0.90
N ARG A 58 23.60 26.68 -0.38
CA ARG A 58 23.70 25.26 -0.02
C ARG A 58 22.69 24.86 1.05
N LEU A 59 22.49 25.69 2.07
CA LEU A 59 21.51 25.42 3.13
C LEU A 59 20.08 25.41 2.59
N GLN A 60 19.72 26.34 1.70
CA GLN A 60 18.40 26.37 1.06
C GLN A 60 18.16 25.17 0.15
N GLU A 61 19.14 24.83 -0.68
CA GLU A 61 19.07 23.67 -1.57
C GLU A 61 18.97 22.35 -0.80
N HIS A 62 19.71 22.25 0.30
CA HIS A 62 19.65 21.10 1.21
C HIS A 62 18.27 20.94 1.86
N LEU A 63 17.62 22.02 2.28
CA LEU A 63 16.26 21.97 2.83
C LEU A 63 15.24 21.49 1.80
N ASP A 64 15.34 21.96 0.55
CA ASP A 64 14.46 21.52 -0.55
C ASP A 64 14.66 20.05 -0.88
N GLN A 65 15.90 19.61 -0.98
CA GLN A 65 16.22 18.21 -1.25
C GLN A 65 15.76 17.30 -0.11
N SER A 66 15.92 17.72 1.15
CA SER A 66 15.45 16.98 2.32
C SER A 66 13.92 16.83 2.31
N LEU A 67 13.19 17.90 1.97
CA LEU A 67 11.74 17.86 1.84
C LEU A 67 11.30 16.94 0.69
N ASN A 68 11.94 17.06 -0.47
CA ASN A 68 11.64 16.24 -1.64
C ASN A 68 11.92 14.76 -1.37
N LEU A 69 13.02 14.45 -0.68
CA LEU A 69 13.35 13.10 -0.24
C LEU A 69 12.29 12.56 0.73
N GLY A 70 11.93 13.34 1.75
CA GLY A 70 10.88 12.96 2.70
C GLY A 70 9.55 12.66 2.01
N CYS A 71 9.16 13.49 1.04
CA CYS A 71 7.99 13.25 0.20
C CYS A 71 8.10 11.97 -0.63
N ALA A 72 9.24 11.75 -1.28
CA ALA A 72 9.47 10.57 -2.11
C ALA A 72 9.41 9.27 -1.29
N LEU A 73 10.03 9.25 -0.12
CA LEU A 73 10.00 8.12 0.82
C LEU A 73 8.58 7.85 1.32
N PHE A 74 7.85 8.90 1.69
CA PHE A 74 6.47 8.78 2.14
C PHE A 74 5.56 8.21 1.03
N VAL A 75 5.70 8.70 -0.21
CA VAL A 75 4.96 8.17 -1.36
C VAL A 75 5.30 6.70 -1.59
N ALA A 76 6.57 6.33 -1.58
CA ALA A 76 7.01 4.94 -1.76
C ALA A 76 6.41 4.01 -0.68
N GLN A 77 6.38 4.46 0.57
CA GLN A 77 5.80 3.71 1.68
C GLN A 77 4.27 3.55 1.53
N VAL A 78 3.56 4.60 1.13
CA VAL A 78 2.11 4.55 0.87
C VAL A 78 1.79 3.62 -0.31
N SER A 79 2.60 3.65 -1.36
CA SER A 79 2.47 2.70 -2.49
C SER A 79 2.66 1.26 -2.03
N ALA A 80 3.66 0.98 -1.18
CA ALA A 80 3.89 -0.35 -0.64
C ALA A 80 2.69 -0.87 0.20
N ILE A 81 2.10 -0.01 1.03
CA ILE A 81 0.89 -0.34 1.81
C ILE A 81 -0.29 -0.63 0.88
N THR A 82 -0.43 0.13 -0.21
CA THR A 82 -1.51 -0.05 -1.18
C THR A 82 -1.39 -1.38 -1.91
N ASP A 83 -0.19 -1.72 -2.37
CA ASP A 83 0.09 -2.98 -3.05
C ASP A 83 -0.15 -4.18 -2.11
N ALA A 84 0.25 -4.07 -0.83
CA ALA A 84 -0.05 -5.09 0.19
C ALA A 84 -1.56 -5.24 0.43
N MET A 85 -2.32 -4.14 0.44
CA MET A 85 -3.78 -4.20 0.60
C MET A 85 -4.46 -4.91 -0.58
N GLN A 86 -4.00 -4.70 -1.82
CA GLN A 86 -4.51 -5.40 -3.01
C GLN A 86 -4.29 -6.91 -2.92
N LEU A 87 -3.14 -7.34 -2.39
CA LEU A 87 -2.84 -8.75 -2.17
C LEU A 87 -3.77 -9.37 -1.12
N VAL A 88 -4.03 -8.65 -0.02
CA VAL A 88 -5.00 -9.08 1.01
C VAL A 88 -6.40 -9.18 0.40
N GLU A 89 -6.80 -8.22 -0.46
CA GLU A 89 -8.08 -8.26 -1.17
C GLU A 89 -8.21 -9.52 -2.03
N LYS A 90 -7.18 -9.83 -2.82
CA LYS A 90 -7.15 -11.03 -3.67
C LYS A 90 -7.29 -12.32 -2.84
N THR A 91 -6.49 -12.42 -1.79
CA THR A 91 -6.46 -13.59 -0.90
C THR A 91 -7.80 -13.79 -0.19
N LEU A 92 -8.36 -12.70 0.36
CA LEU A 92 -9.63 -12.76 1.07
C LEU A 92 -10.77 -13.12 0.12
N ALA A 93 -10.80 -12.54 -1.08
CA ALA A 93 -11.81 -12.86 -2.09
C ALA A 93 -11.78 -14.34 -2.49
N GLU A 94 -10.60 -14.94 -2.60
CA GLU A 94 -10.46 -16.37 -2.88
C GLU A 94 -10.92 -17.25 -1.72
N GLN A 95 -10.52 -16.92 -0.48
CA GLN A 95 -11.00 -17.60 0.71
C GLN A 95 -12.53 -17.51 0.83
N GLN A 96 -13.09 -16.35 0.51
CA GLN A 96 -14.52 -16.10 0.54
C GLN A 96 -15.26 -16.96 -0.49
N ARG A 97 -14.78 -17.02 -1.73
CA ARG A 97 -15.36 -17.91 -2.76
C ARG A 97 -15.28 -19.37 -2.34
N SER A 98 -14.14 -19.80 -1.79
CA SER A 98 -13.98 -21.17 -1.31
C SER A 98 -14.96 -21.49 -0.18
N LEU A 99 -15.05 -20.62 0.82
CA LEU A 99 -15.98 -20.77 1.95
C LEU A 99 -17.44 -20.80 1.49
N LEU A 100 -17.86 -19.88 0.63
CA LEU A 100 -19.22 -19.85 0.10
C LEU A 100 -19.56 -21.12 -0.69
N SER A 101 -18.63 -21.61 -1.52
CA SER A 101 -18.84 -22.86 -2.28
C SER A 101 -19.02 -24.08 -1.36
N ASN A 102 -18.27 -24.12 -0.25
CA ASN A 102 -18.38 -25.18 0.74
C ASN A 102 -19.67 -25.07 1.56
N LEU A 103 -20.08 -23.85 1.92
CA LEU A 103 -21.27 -23.59 2.71
C LEU A 103 -22.55 -23.84 1.89
N SER A 104 -22.55 -23.56 0.59
CA SER A 104 -23.69 -23.86 -0.29
C SER A 104 -23.97 -25.36 -0.46
N ALA A 105 -23.01 -26.22 -0.11
CA ALA A 105 -23.16 -27.67 -0.13
C ALA A 105 -23.67 -28.24 1.21
N GLN A 106 -23.82 -27.41 2.26
CA GLN A 106 -24.28 -27.83 3.59
C GLN A 106 -25.79 -27.63 3.79
N PRO A 107 -26.42 -28.35 4.73
CA PRO A 107 -27.83 -28.17 5.06
C PRO A 107 -28.16 -26.72 5.53
N ASN A 108 -29.29 -26.19 5.07
CA ASN A 108 -29.69 -24.78 5.25
C ASN A 108 -29.66 -24.27 6.70
N VAL A 109 -29.90 -25.14 7.69
CA VAL A 109 -30.01 -24.77 9.12
C VAL A 109 -28.69 -24.21 9.69
N VAL A 110 -27.54 -24.61 9.16
CA VAL A 110 -26.21 -24.14 9.60
C VAL A 110 -25.54 -23.26 8.54
N GLY A 111 -25.83 -23.48 7.25
CA GLY A 111 -25.23 -22.75 6.14
C GLY A 111 -25.70 -21.29 6.01
N GLU A 112 -26.98 -21.00 6.24
CA GLU A 112 -27.54 -19.66 5.95
C GLU A 112 -26.96 -18.53 6.85
N PRO A 113 -26.81 -18.72 8.19
CA PRO A 113 -26.17 -17.70 9.03
C PRO A 113 -24.70 -17.45 8.67
N LEU A 114 -23.97 -18.50 8.31
CA LEU A 114 -22.56 -18.40 7.90
C LEU A 114 -22.41 -17.70 6.54
N ILE A 115 -23.28 -17.99 5.58
CA ILE A 115 -23.32 -17.28 4.29
C ILE A 115 -23.57 -15.78 4.53
N LYS A 116 -24.54 -15.42 5.38
CA LYS A 116 -24.81 -14.02 5.72
C LYS A 116 -23.60 -13.34 6.38
N ALA A 117 -22.94 -14.02 7.33
CA ALA A 117 -21.74 -13.50 7.98
C ALA A 117 -20.61 -13.24 6.98
N VAL A 118 -20.40 -14.18 6.05
CA VAL A 118 -19.40 -14.05 4.98
C VAL A 118 -19.74 -12.90 4.01
N CYS A 119 -21.01 -12.70 3.68
CA CYS A 119 -21.43 -11.57 2.87
C CYS A 119 -21.22 -10.22 3.59
N VAL A 120 -21.51 -10.13 4.89
CA VAL A 120 -21.28 -8.90 5.68
C VAL A 120 -19.79 -8.60 5.80
N SER A 121 -18.95 -9.61 6.07
CA SER A 121 -17.50 -9.40 6.13
C SER A 121 -16.92 -8.93 4.80
N SER A 122 -17.43 -9.45 3.68
CA SER A 122 -17.10 -8.96 2.32
C SER A 122 -17.39 -7.46 2.17
N CYS A 123 -18.60 -7.02 2.53
CA CYS A 123 -19.00 -5.63 2.40
C CYS A 123 -18.17 -4.70 3.30
N ALA A 124 -17.88 -5.14 4.52
CA ALA A 124 -17.03 -4.41 5.45
C ALA A 124 -15.61 -4.26 4.91
N PHE A 125 -15.05 -5.34 4.37
CA PHE A 125 -13.71 -5.33 3.81
C PHE A 125 -13.62 -4.51 2.51
N ASP A 126 -14.60 -4.56 1.62
CA ASP A 126 -14.68 -3.69 0.45
C ASP A 126 -14.73 -2.21 0.83
N SER A 127 -15.43 -1.89 1.92
CA SER A 127 -15.50 -0.52 2.45
C SER A 127 -14.15 -0.08 3.00
N LEU A 128 -13.47 -0.95 3.75
CA LEU A 128 -12.13 -0.71 4.26
C LEU A 128 -11.11 -0.53 3.12
N SER A 129 -11.14 -1.40 2.11
CA SER A 129 -10.31 -1.30 0.90
C SER A 129 -10.46 0.07 0.23
N LYS A 130 -11.70 0.52 0.01
CA LYS A 130 -11.98 1.84 -0.58
C LYS A 130 -11.45 2.98 0.29
N ALA A 131 -11.65 2.90 1.61
CA ALA A 131 -11.13 3.89 2.54
C ALA A 131 -9.59 3.94 2.50
N THR A 132 -8.92 2.80 2.51
CA THR A 132 -7.46 2.70 2.39
C THR A 132 -6.97 3.33 1.09
N ARG A 133 -7.61 3.07 -0.04
CA ARG A 133 -7.24 3.72 -1.33
C ARG A 133 -7.45 5.24 -1.31
N GLN A 134 -8.50 5.73 -0.64
CA GLN A 134 -8.71 7.17 -0.49
C GLN A 134 -7.62 7.82 0.37
N VAL A 135 -7.27 7.19 1.50
CA VAL A 135 -6.16 7.65 2.36
C VAL A 135 -4.84 7.61 1.60
N ALA A 136 -4.58 6.54 0.85
CA ALA A 136 -3.37 6.41 0.03
C ALA A 136 -3.30 7.48 -1.06
N ASN A 137 -4.40 7.74 -1.77
CA ASN A 137 -4.47 8.80 -2.78
C ASN A 137 -4.23 10.18 -2.16
N PHE A 138 -4.86 10.47 -1.01
CA PHE A 138 -4.64 11.72 -0.28
C PHE A 138 -3.16 11.87 0.13
N ALA A 139 -2.59 10.82 0.73
CA ALA A 139 -1.21 10.81 1.19
C ALA A 139 -0.21 10.97 0.03
N SER A 140 -0.39 10.24 -1.08
CA SER A 140 0.53 10.30 -2.22
C SER A 140 0.43 11.63 -2.97
N THR A 141 -0.78 12.16 -3.21
CA THR A 141 -0.97 13.30 -4.13
C THR A 141 -1.18 14.63 -3.42
N ARG A 142 -1.95 14.66 -2.33
CA ARG A 142 -2.37 15.90 -1.67
C ARG A 142 -1.41 16.30 -0.58
N PHE A 143 -0.96 15.35 0.25
CA PHE A 143 -0.02 15.65 1.33
C PHE A 143 1.33 16.12 0.79
N SER A 144 1.91 15.42 -0.19
CA SER A 144 3.19 15.84 -0.78
C SER A 144 3.09 17.22 -1.46
N ALA A 145 2.01 17.48 -2.20
CA ALA A 145 1.79 18.79 -2.81
C ALA A 145 1.58 19.89 -1.75
N ALA A 146 0.83 19.61 -0.69
CA ALA A 146 0.62 20.56 0.41
C ALA A 146 1.94 20.89 1.13
N ALA A 147 2.80 19.90 1.38
CA ALA A 147 4.10 20.10 1.99
C ALA A 147 5.00 21.01 1.11
N LYS A 148 5.05 20.76 -0.20
CA LYS A 148 5.79 21.61 -1.15
C LYS A 148 5.23 23.03 -1.21
N ASN A 149 3.91 23.17 -1.28
CA ASN A 149 3.24 24.48 -1.32
C ASN A 149 3.46 25.27 -0.03
N ALA A 150 3.46 24.62 1.14
CA ALA A 150 3.71 25.28 2.41
C ALA A 150 5.14 25.85 2.48
N VAL A 151 6.14 25.11 1.97
CA VAL A 151 7.52 25.59 1.89
C VAL A 151 7.64 26.77 0.92
N GLN A 152 6.98 26.70 -0.24
CA GLN A 152 6.94 27.81 -1.19
C GLN A 152 6.31 29.08 -0.57
N GLN A 153 5.17 28.95 0.12
CA GLN A 153 4.52 30.08 0.79
C GLN A 153 5.36 30.66 1.93
N ALA A 154 6.08 29.82 2.68
CA ALA A 154 6.99 30.29 3.71
C ALA A 154 8.13 31.12 3.10
N ARG A 155 8.67 30.70 1.95
CA ARG A 155 9.69 31.46 1.21
C ARG A 155 9.19 32.80 0.73
N GLU A 156 8.02 32.84 0.11
CA GLU A 156 7.40 34.08 -0.37
C GLU A 156 7.20 35.09 0.77
N LYS A 157 6.80 34.61 1.95
CA LYS A 157 6.69 35.46 3.14
C LYS A 157 8.03 35.97 3.65
N ILE A 158 9.07 35.14 3.65
CA ILE A 158 10.41 35.52 4.11
C ILE A 158 11.05 36.53 3.14
N SER A 159 10.94 36.29 1.84
CA SER A 159 11.48 37.19 0.81
C SER A 159 10.69 38.50 0.68
N GLY A 160 9.45 38.58 1.18
CA GLY A 160 8.68 39.81 1.27
C GLY A 160 8.89 40.61 2.57
N LEU A 161 9.78 40.14 3.46
CA LEU A 161 10.19 40.85 4.69
C LEU A 161 11.50 41.63 4.53
N ASP A 162 12.22 41.43 3.42
CA ASP A 162 13.39 42.21 2.98
C ASP A 162 12.97 43.37 2.05
#